data_AF-A0A844DG78-F1
#
_entry.id   AF-A0A844DG78-F1
#
_cell.length_a   1.000
_cell.length_b   1.000
_cell.length_c   1.000
_cell.angle_alpha   90.00
_cell.angle_beta   90.00
_cell.angle_gamma   90.00
#
_symmetry.space_group_name_H-M   'P 1'
#
loop_
_entity.id
_entity.type
_entity.pdbx_description
1 polymer ?
#
loop_
_entity_poly.entity_id
_entity_poly.type
_entity_poly.pdbx_seq_one_letter_code
_entity_poly.pdbx_strand_id
1 'polypeptide(L)'
;MYAKLTIPERLKDLRVVDKHLTLEQLAEQTGLSKSALGKYETDDYKDISPFAIATLADFYGVSTDYLMGLTENKNHPNTELQSLHLSDDMVELLSSGKINNRLLCELATHPNFRRLMIDMEICIDQIANMRVEQMNLVLEATRQTVMSKYAPGEDDLYMRTLELGQVQESDFYSHVMHDDLDSIVRDIREAHRKDKTTADPQPTLDDVKEKFEQAIGQGSDTEMLIHEFCDKLQIPFEKISSEDFSAFLRILSLSKQLKSPNNMRGKASPIPPNRKARRKRK
;
A
#
# COMPACT_ATOMS: atom_id res chain seq x y z
N MET A 1 -2.22 -0.50 -10.93
CA MET A 1 -2.59 -0.25 -12.35
C MET A 1 -4.10 -0.31 -12.44
N TYR A 2 -4.77 0.84 -12.45
CA TYR A 2 -6.15 0.90 -12.88
C TYR A 2 -6.17 0.56 -14.37
N ALA A 3 -7.00 -0.39 -14.78
CA ALA A 3 -7.18 -0.69 -16.20
C ALA A 3 -7.66 0.60 -16.87
N LYS A 4 -6.87 1.13 -17.81
CA LYS A 4 -7.22 2.35 -18.53
C LYS A 4 -8.43 2.01 -19.40
N LEU A 5 -9.62 2.41 -18.95
CA LEU A 5 -10.86 2.24 -19.70
C LEU A 5 -10.73 2.99 -21.02
N THR A 6 -11.07 2.33 -22.11
CA THR A 6 -11.15 2.94 -23.43
C THR A 6 -12.30 3.96 -23.47
N ILE A 7 -12.24 4.91 -24.40
CA ILE A 7 -13.30 5.94 -24.58
C ILE A 7 -14.71 5.31 -24.65
N PRO A 8 -14.93 4.23 -25.44
CA PRO A 8 -16.23 3.56 -25.50
C PRO A 8 -16.66 2.94 -24.18
N GLU A 9 -15.74 2.32 -23.44
CA GLU A 9 -16.01 1.71 -22.14
C GLU A 9 -16.39 2.78 -21.11
N ARG A 10 -15.73 3.94 -21.11
CA ARG A 10 -16.07 5.06 -20.22
C ARG A 10 -17.46 5.62 -20.49
N LEU A 11 -17.83 5.81 -21.75
CA LEU A 11 -19.16 6.29 -22.13
C LEU A 11 -20.24 5.30 -21.67
N LYS A 12 -19.99 4.01 -21.85
CA LYS A 12 -20.89 2.95 -21.41
C LYS A 12 -20.99 2.88 -19.88
N ASP A 13 -19.88 3.05 -19.17
CA ASP A 13 -19.81 3.05 -17.71
C ASP A 13 -20.59 4.24 -17.13
N LEU A 14 -20.37 5.46 -17.65
CA LEU A 14 -21.13 6.66 -17.27
C LEU A 14 -22.64 6.49 -17.47
N ARG A 15 -23.06 5.83 -18.56
CA ARG A 15 -24.47 5.57 -18.81
C ARG A 15 -25.05 4.51 -17.88
N VAL A 16 -24.38 3.36 -17.76
CA VAL A 16 -24.94 2.16 -17.10
C VAL A 16 -24.71 2.18 -15.59
N VAL A 17 -23.52 2.57 -15.13
CA VAL A 17 -23.11 2.50 -13.73
C VAL A 17 -23.49 3.76 -12.97
N ASP A 18 -23.31 4.95 -13.54
CA ASP A 18 -23.59 6.19 -12.81
C ASP A 18 -25.04 6.66 -12.90
N LYS A 19 -25.61 6.63 -14.11
CA LYS A 19 -26.95 7.17 -14.37
C LYS A 19 -28.02 6.09 -14.52
N HIS A 20 -27.64 4.82 -14.68
CA HIS A 20 -28.53 3.68 -14.89
C HIS A 20 -29.53 3.88 -16.05
N LEU A 21 -29.08 4.49 -17.15
CA LEU A 21 -29.94 4.84 -18.30
C LEU A 21 -29.83 3.85 -19.45
N THR A 22 -30.92 3.69 -20.20
CA THR A 22 -30.89 3.04 -21.52
C THR A 22 -30.40 4.02 -22.60
N LEU A 23 -29.96 3.50 -23.75
CA LEU A 23 -29.59 4.35 -24.90
C LEU A 23 -30.77 5.21 -25.40
N GLU A 24 -32.01 4.75 -25.20
CA GLU A 24 -33.22 5.51 -25.56
C GLU A 24 -33.44 6.70 -24.64
N GLN A 25 -33.31 6.48 -23.32
CA GLN A 25 -33.45 7.55 -22.33
C GLN A 25 -32.32 8.58 -22.45
N LEU A 26 -31.10 8.13 -22.73
CA LEU A 26 -29.98 9.04 -22.97
C LEU A 26 -30.21 9.88 -24.23
N ALA A 27 -30.70 9.27 -25.31
CA ALA A 27 -31.04 9.97 -26.56
C ALA A 27 -32.10 11.05 -26.33
N GLU A 28 -33.14 10.74 -25.56
CA GLU A 28 -34.24 11.66 -25.26
C GLU A 28 -33.78 12.85 -24.40
N GLN A 29 -32.88 12.63 -23.44
CA GLN A 29 -32.39 13.69 -22.54
C GLN A 29 -31.28 14.55 -23.15
N THR A 30 -30.43 13.97 -24.00
CA THR A 30 -29.30 14.68 -24.63
C THR A 30 -29.64 15.25 -26.01
N GLY A 31 -30.76 14.85 -26.61
CA GLY A 31 -31.11 15.20 -27.99
C GLY A 31 -30.22 14.52 -29.05
N LEU A 32 -29.36 13.59 -28.65
CA LEU A 32 -28.50 12.83 -29.57
C LEU A 32 -29.22 11.59 -30.10
N SER A 33 -28.97 11.21 -31.34
CA SER A 33 -29.61 10.02 -31.91
C SER A 33 -29.12 8.73 -31.21
N LYS A 34 -30.05 7.80 -30.93
CA LYS A 34 -29.75 6.47 -30.36
C LYS A 34 -28.64 5.74 -31.15
N SER A 35 -28.68 5.83 -32.47
CA SER A 35 -27.68 5.22 -33.35
C SER A 35 -26.29 5.85 -33.21
N ALA A 36 -26.21 7.17 -32.98
CA ALA A 36 -24.93 7.85 -32.74
C ALA A 36 -24.35 7.45 -31.38
N LEU A 37 -25.16 7.45 -30.32
CA LEU A 37 -24.74 7.01 -28.98
C LEU A 37 -24.26 5.55 -28.99
N GLY A 38 -24.97 4.66 -29.69
CA GLY A 38 -24.56 3.28 -29.87
C GLY A 38 -23.22 3.12 -30.58
N LYS A 39 -22.91 3.98 -31.56
CA LYS A 39 -21.60 4.01 -32.22
C LYS A 39 -20.50 4.47 -31.28
N TYR A 40 -20.76 5.49 -30.46
CA TYR A 40 -19.78 6.03 -29.52
C TYR A 40 -19.38 5.04 -28.41
N GLU A 41 -20.30 4.17 -28.01
CA GLU A 41 -20.06 3.09 -27.03
C GLU A 41 -19.48 1.79 -27.65
N THR A 42 -19.17 1.80 -28.95
CA THR A 42 -18.55 0.67 -29.67
C THR A 42 -17.17 1.04 -30.24
N ASP A 43 -16.45 0.06 -30.77
CA ASP A 43 -15.03 0.13 -31.12
C ASP A 43 -14.67 1.12 -32.27
N ASP A 44 -15.67 1.71 -32.92
CA ASP A 44 -15.52 2.62 -34.08
C ASP A 44 -15.82 4.08 -33.72
N TYR A 45 -15.35 4.53 -32.54
CA TYR A 45 -15.54 5.87 -31.96
C TYR A 45 -14.90 7.03 -32.76
N LYS A 46 -14.57 6.83 -34.03
CA LYS A 46 -13.76 7.74 -34.85
C LYS A 46 -14.47 9.05 -35.23
N ASP A 47 -15.79 9.13 -35.05
CA ASP A 47 -16.62 10.27 -35.48
C ASP A 47 -17.49 10.86 -34.35
N ILE A 48 -16.95 11.00 -33.13
CA ILE A 48 -17.66 11.76 -32.09
C ILE A 48 -17.62 13.24 -32.45
N SER A 49 -18.78 13.83 -32.72
CA SER A 49 -18.91 15.26 -33.00
C SER A 49 -18.49 16.08 -31.77
N PRO A 50 -17.78 17.21 -31.94
CA PRO A 50 -17.49 18.14 -30.84
C PRO A 50 -18.76 18.58 -30.09
N PHE A 51 -19.88 18.72 -30.79
CA PHE A 51 -21.18 19.01 -30.17
C PHE A 51 -21.62 17.87 -29.24
N ALA A 52 -21.53 16.62 -29.70
CA ALA A 52 -21.89 15.46 -28.89
C ALA A 52 -20.99 15.32 -27.65
N ILE A 53 -19.69 15.60 -27.77
CA ILE A 53 -18.75 15.59 -26.64
C ILE A 53 -19.15 16.65 -25.61
N ALA A 54 -19.42 17.89 -26.03
CA ALA A 54 -19.82 18.97 -25.14
C ALA A 54 -21.16 18.66 -24.43
N THR A 55 -22.15 18.17 -25.17
CA THR A 55 -23.46 17.80 -24.60
C THR A 55 -23.36 16.64 -23.62
N LEU A 56 -22.55 15.62 -23.92
CA LEU A 56 -22.34 14.49 -23.01
C LEU A 56 -21.55 14.92 -21.77
N ALA A 57 -20.54 15.79 -21.92
CA ALA A 57 -19.76 16.32 -20.80
C ALA A 57 -20.67 17.07 -19.81
N ASP A 58 -21.50 17.97 -20.33
CA ASP A 58 -22.47 18.73 -19.53
C ASP A 58 -23.51 17.83 -18.87
N PHE A 59 -24.07 16.88 -19.62
CA PHE A 59 -25.07 15.94 -19.10
C PHE A 59 -24.54 15.05 -17.96
N TYR A 60 -23.31 14.56 -18.09
CA TYR A 60 -22.68 13.72 -17.08
C TYR A 60 -21.97 14.51 -15.97
N GLY A 61 -21.78 15.82 -16.12
CA GLY A 61 -21.05 16.66 -15.17
C GLY A 61 -19.56 16.33 -15.11
N VAL A 62 -18.98 15.87 -16.23
CA VAL A 62 -17.57 15.47 -16.36
C VAL A 62 -16.83 16.38 -17.35
N SER A 63 -15.51 16.43 -17.30
CA SER A 63 -14.74 17.19 -18.28
C SER A 63 -14.70 16.49 -19.65
N THR A 64 -14.57 17.28 -20.71
CA THR A 64 -14.33 16.76 -22.08
C THR A 64 -13.07 15.89 -22.13
N ASP A 65 -12.07 16.25 -21.33
CA ASP A 65 -10.80 15.54 -21.25
C ASP A 65 -10.95 14.15 -20.61
N TYR A 66 -11.85 14.01 -19.64
CA TYR A 66 -12.21 12.72 -19.07
C TYR A 66 -12.98 11.85 -20.08
N LEU A 67 -13.93 12.43 -20.83
CA LEU A 67 -14.63 11.68 -21.89
C LEU A 67 -13.68 11.20 -22.98
N MET A 68 -12.69 12.01 -23.35
CA MET A 68 -11.72 11.68 -24.40
C MET A 68 -10.55 10.82 -23.94
N GLY A 69 -10.51 10.33 -22.70
CA GLY A 69 -9.43 9.44 -22.25
C GLY A 69 -8.11 10.13 -21.92
N LEU A 70 -8.11 11.48 -21.81
CA LEU A 70 -6.92 12.29 -21.50
C LEU A 70 -6.64 12.34 -20.00
N THR A 71 -7.66 12.23 -19.15
CA THR A 71 -7.54 12.20 -17.68
C THR A 71 -8.32 11.02 -17.10
N GLU A 72 -7.95 10.50 -15.92
CA GLU A 72 -8.77 9.54 -15.15
C GLU A 72 -9.68 10.23 -14.13
N ASN A 73 -9.54 11.55 -13.98
CA ASN A 73 -10.30 12.34 -13.01
C ASN A 73 -11.68 12.69 -13.58
N LYS A 74 -12.68 11.95 -13.12
CA LYS A 74 -14.09 12.08 -13.53
C LYS A 74 -14.71 13.44 -13.20
N ASN A 75 -14.36 13.97 -12.03
CA ASN A 75 -14.87 15.24 -11.55
C ASN A 75 -13.79 16.31 -11.74
N HIS A 76 -13.90 17.07 -12.82
CA HIS A 76 -13.44 18.44 -12.84
C HIS A 76 -14.71 19.30 -12.78
N PRO A 77 -15.28 19.58 -11.59
CA PRO A 77 -15.84 20.91 -11.47
C PRO A 77 -14.67 21.82 -11.81
N ASN A 78 -14.91 22.82 -12.64
CA ASN A 78 -13.97 23.87 -12.91
C ASN A 78 -13.79 24.71 -11.62
N THR A 79 -13.39 24.05 -10.51
CA THR A 79 -13.04 24.66 -9.25
C THR A 79 -11.82 25.46 -9.57
N GLU A 80 -12.00 26.77 -9.69
CA GLU A 80 -10.92 27.71 -9.89
C GLU A 80 -9.85 27.37 -8.84
N LEU A 81 -8.63 27.03 -9.27
CA LEU A 81 -7.51 26.75 -8.37
C LEU A 81 -7.34 27.84 -7.30
N GLN A 82 -7.75 29.06 -7.64
CA GLN A 82 -7.80 30.23 -6.78
C GLN A 82 -8.74 30.08 -5.56
N SER A 83 -9.86 29.35 -5.70
CA SER A 83 -10.80 29.06 -4.61
C SER A 83 -10.28 28.03 -3.60
N LEU A 84 -9.21 27.30 -3.95
CA LEU A 84 -8.55 26.35 -3.04
C LEU A 84 -7.50 27.03 -2.15
N HIS A 85 -7.28 28.34 -2.32
CA HIS A 85 -6.30 29.12 -1.56
C HIS A 85 -4.88 28.51 -1.56
N LEU A 86 -4.51 27.80 -2.64
CA LEU A 86 -3.17 27.26 -2.82
C LEU A 86 -2.21 28.40 -3.19
N SER A 87 -1.07 28.47 -2.52
CA SER A 87 0.02 29.37 -2.91
C SER A 87 0.70 28.90 -4.20
N ASP A 88 1.36 29.81 -4.91
CA ASP A 88 2.13 29.49 -6.12
C ASP A 88 3.20 28.42 -5.83
N ASP A 89 3.87 28.50 -4.68
CA ASP A 89 4.86 27.51 -4.23
C ASP A 89 4.25 26.11 -4.08
N MET A 90 3.00 26.01 -3.58
CA MET A 90 2.31 24.74 -3.42
C MET A 90 1.91 24.15 -4.78
N VAL A 91 1.48 25.01 -5.72
CA VAL A 91 1.18 24.58 -7.10
C VAL A 91 2.44 24.08 -7.79
N GLU A 92 3.57 24.78 -7.62
CA GLU A 92 4.87 24.34 -8.15
C GLU A 92 5.28 23.00 -7.53
N LEU A 93 5.16 22.84 -6.20
CA LEU A 93 5.49 21.59 -5.50
C LEU A 93 4.68 20.41 -6.04
N LEU A 94 3.35 20.56 -6.14
CA LEU A 94 2.44 19.54 -6.67
C LEU A 94 2.75 19.20 -8.13
N SER A 95 3.18 20.18 -8.92
CA SER A 95 3.51 20.01 -10.35
C SER A 95 4.93 19.48 -10.58
N SER A 96 5.83 19.64 -9.61
CA SER A 96 7.27 19.33 -9.75
C SER A 96 7.58 17.84 -9.85
N GLY A 97 6.64 16.97 -9.48
CA GLY A 97 6.86 15.52 -9.38
C GLY A 97 7.85 15.09 -8.29
N LYS A 98 8.32 16.03 -7.44
CA LYS A 98 9.24 15.75 -6.32
C LYS A 98 8.57 15.03 -5.16
N ILE A 99 7.25 15.10 -5.08
CA ILE A 99 6.43 14.48 -4.04
C ILE A 99 5.50 13.43 -4.64
N ASN A 100 5.18 12.42 -3.84
CA ASN A 100 4.21 11.40 -4.23
C ASN A 100 2.79 11.95 -4.05
N ASN A 101 2.26 12.58 -5.09
CA ASN A 101 0.90 13.16 -5.07
C ASN A 101 -0.18 12.14 -4.73
N ARG A 102 0.01 10.86 -5.10
CA ARG A 102 -0.93 9.80 -4.73
C ARG A 102 -0.98 9.60 -3.22
N LEU A 103 0.19 9.49 -2.59
CA LEU A 103 0.28 9.34 -1.13
C LEU A 103 -0.26 10.58 -0.42
N LEU A 104 0.02 11.78 -0.95
CA LEU A 104 -0.54 13.02 -0.41
C LEU A 104 -2.07 13.02 -0.45
N CYS A 105 -2.67 12.59 -1.57
CA CYS A 105 -4.12 12.47 -1.67
C CYS A 105 -4.69 11.43 -0.70
N GLU A 106 -4.04 10.28 -0.55
CA GLU A 106 -4.46 9.24 0.41
C GLU A 106 -4.38 9.74 1.86
N LEU A 107 -3.33 10.50 2.20
CA LEU A 107 -3.21 11.17 3.48
C LEU A 107 -4.33 12.19 3.69
N ALA A 108 -4.52 13.11 2.73
CA ALA A 108 -5.47 14.22 2.83
C ALA A 108 -6.93 13.78 2.83
N THR A 109 -7.25 12.63 2.23
CA THR A 109 -8.60 12.07 2.18
C THR A 109 -8.91 11.07 3.30
N HIS A 110 -7.94 10.82 4.19
CA HIS A 110 -8.15 9.91 5.32
C HIS A 110 -9.18 10.48 6.31
N PRO A 111 -10.09 9.65 6.88
CA PRO A 111 -11.13 10.12 7.81
C PRO A 111 -10.59 10.93 9.01
N ASN A 112 -9.42 10.54 9.53
CA ASN A 112 -8.77 11.20 10.67
C ASN A 112 -7.91 12.41 10.28
N PHE A 113 -7.68 12.68 8.98
CA PHE A 113 -6.82 13.78 8.55
C PHE A 113 -7.34 15.15 8.99
N ARG A 114 -8.66 15.35 9.00
CA ARG A 114 -9.25 16.60 9.49
C ARG A 114 -8.94 16.83 10.96
N ARG A 115 -8.93 15.78 11.78
CA ARG A 115 -8.59 15.88 13.20
C ARG A 115 -7.12 16.24 13.37
N LEU A 116 -6.22 15.56 12.65
CA LEU A 116 -4.80 15.87 12.61
C LEU A 116 -4.55 17.35 12.27
N MET A 117 -5.25 17.90 11.27
CA MET A 117 -5.10 19.31 10.89
C MET A 117 -5.55 20.27 11.99
N ILE A 118 -6.65 19.96 12.70
CA ILE A 118 -7.13 20.77 13.84
C ILE A 118 -6.11 20.70 14.98
N ASP A 119 -5.61 19.51 15.29
CA ASP A 119 -4.64 19.34 16.37
C ASP A 119 -3.29 20.03 16.03
N MET A 120 -2.86 20.02 14.75
CA MET A 120 -1.73 20.83 14.27
C MET A 120 -1.98 22.32 14.48
N GLU A 121 -3.14 22.83 14.10
CA GLU A 121 -3.50 24.25 14.25
C GLU A 121 -3.46 24.66 15.73
N ILE A 122 -4.06 23.86 16.63
CA ILE A 122 -4.04 24.10 18.07
C ILE A 122 -2.61 24.18 18.63
N CYS A 123 -1.72 23.29 18.16
CA CYS A 123 -0.32 23.26 18.59
C CYS A 123 0.48 24.43 18.02
N ILE A 124 0.39 24.68 16.71
CA ILE A 124 1.14 25.71 15.98
C ILE A 124 0.74 27.11 16.45
N ASP A 125 -0.56 27.35 16.63
CA ASP A 125 -1.08 28.64 17.08
C ASP A 125 -0.93 28.83 18.60
N GLN A 126 -0.29 27.87 19.29
CA GLN A 126 -0.04 27.92 20.74
C GLN A 126 -1.29 28.10 21.60
N ILE A 127 -2.46 27.72 21.07
CA ILE A 127 -3.76 27.84 21.75
C ILE A 127 -3.76 26.98 23.02
N ALA A 128 -3.22 25.77 22.91
CA ALA A 128 -3.04 24.88 24.05
C ALA A 128 -1.86 25.32 24.95
N ASN A 129 -0.84 26.01 24.42
CA ASN A 129 0.40 26.27 25.15
C ASN A 129 0.14 27.27 26.26
N MET A 130 -0.57 28.35 25.91
CA MET A 130 -1.01 29.35 26.87
C MET A 130 -1.77 28.71 28.05
N ARG A 131 -2.53 27.63 27.83
CA ARG A 131 -3.26 26.92 28.89
C ARG A 131 -2.35 26.04 29.73
N VAL A 132 -1.44 25.31 29.10
CA VAL A 132 -0.46 24.45 29.78
C VAL A 132 0.48 25.29 30.65
N GLU A 133 1.00 26.41 30.10
CA GLU A 133 1.83 27.36 30.84
C GLU A 133 1.09 27.97 32.03
N GLN A 134 -0.17 28.37 31.86
CA GLN A 134 -0.99 28.88 32.96
C GLN A 134 -1.13 27.85 34.09
N MET A 135 -1.37 26.58 33.74
CA MET A 135 -1.49 25.50 34.72
C MET A 135 -0.16 25.25 35.43
N ASN A 136 0.95 25.17 34.69
CA ASN A 136 2.29 25.00 35.24
C ASN A 136 2.66 26.16 36.17
N LEU A 137 2.29 27.40 35.82
CA LEU A 137 2.53 28.58 36.65
C LEU A 137 1.78 28.52 37.98
N VAL A 138 0.53 28.05 37.98
CA VAL A 138 -0.24 27.86 39.22
C VAL A 138 0.38 26.76 40.09
N LEU A 139 0.80 25.65 39.50
CA LEU A 139 1.48 24.57 40.22
C LEU A 139 2.80 25.05 40.83
N GLU A 140 3.61 25.80 40.07
CA GLU A 140 4.87 26.34 40.55
C GLU A 140 4.66 27.41 41.64
N ALA A 141 3.68 28.32 41.48
CA ALA A 141 3.36 29.29 42.51
C ALA A 141 2.91 28.62 43.83
N THR A 142 2.14 27.53 43.72
CA THR A 142 1.74 26.72 44.86
C THR A 142 2.96 26.06 45.51
N ARG A 143 3.86 25.48 44.69
CA ARG A 143 5.10 24.86 45.12
C ARG A 143 5.98 25.85 45.89
N GLN A 144 6.22 27.03 45.34
CA GLN A 144 6.99 28.11 45.98
C GLN A 144 6.36 28.58 47.30
N THR A 145 5.02 28.70 47.34
CA THR A 145 4.31 29.06 48.58
C THR A 145 4.53 28.04 49.68
N VAL A 146 4.48 26.75 49.35
CA VAL A 146 4.70 25.66 50.31
C VAL A 146 6.15 25.64 50.78
N MET A 147 7.12 25.82 49.87
CA MET A 147 8.54 25.92 50.23
C MET A 147 8.80 27.04 51.23
N SER A 148 8.26 28.23 50.97
CA SER A 148 8.47 29.40 51.83
C SER A 148 7.89 29.26 53.24
N LYS A 149 6.76 28.55 53.39
CA LYS A 149 6.05 28.45 54.67
C LYS A 149 6.52 27.28 55.53
N TYR A 150 6.92 26.17 54.90
CA TYR A 150 7.11 24.91 55.62
C TYR A 150 8.53 24.33 55.51
N ALA A 151 9.39 24.87 54.64
CA ALA A 151 10.74 24.36 54.37
C ALA A 151 10.82 22.82 54.31
N PRO A 152 10.00 22.18 53.45
CA PRO A 152 9.99 20.72 53.30
C PRO A 152 11.36 20.21 52.83
N GLY A 153 11.71 18.98 53.21
CA GLY A 153 12.97 18.34 52.80
C GLY A 153 13.03 18.04 51.29
N GLU A 154 14.22 17.70 50.79
CA GLU A 154 14.48 17.47 49.36
C GLU A 154 13.56 16.40 48.73
N ASP A 155 13.17 15.37 49.48
CA ASP A 155 12.32 14.25 49.01
C ASP A 155 10.89 14.29 49.55
N ASP A 156 10.34 15.47 49.82
CA ASP A 156 8.95 15.60 50.27
C ASP A 156 7.95 15.16 49.17
N LEU A 157 7.05 14.24 49.53
CA LEU A 157 6.06 13.66 48.61
C LEU A 157 5.19 14.72 47.92
N TYR A 158 4.77 15.75 48.66
CA TYR A 158 3.88 16.78 48.14
C TYR A 158 4.65 17.69 47.17
N MET A 159 5.89 18.04 47.52
CA MET A 159 6.80 18.79 46.64
C MET A 159 7.08 18.05 45.34
N ARG A 160 7.36 16.76 45.41
CA ARG A 160 7.61 15.92 44.23
C ARG A 160 6.36 15.77 43.36
N THR A 161 5.18 15.71 43.97
CA THR A 161 3.90 15.64 43.24
C THR A 161 3.64 16.92 42.43
N LEU A 162 3.91 18.10 42.99
CA LEU A 162 3.72 19.37 42.29
C LEU A 162 4.71 19.57 41.13
N GLU A 163 5.94 19.07 41.27
CA GLU A 163 6.94 19.08 40.21
C GLU A 163 6.55 18.14 39.06
N LEU A 164 6.26 16.86 39.36
CA LEU A 164 5.90 15.87 38.34
C LEU A 164 4.53 16.13 37.68
N GLY A 165 3.66 16.90 38.33
CA GLY A 165 2.37 17.31 37.77
C GLY A 165 2.46 18.38 36.69
N GLN A 166 3.63 19.01 36.52
CA GLN A 166 3.85 19.98 35.44
C GLN A 166 3.93 19.26 34.09
N VAL A 167 3.27 19.82 33.08
CA VAL A 167 3.22 19.23 31.74
C VAL A 167 4.26 19.91 30.87
N GLN A 168 5.17 19.14 30.27
CA GLN A 168 6.06 19.66 29.25
C GLN A 168 5.30 19.78 27.92
N GLU A 169 5.29 21.00 27.38
CA GLU A 169 4.59 21.35 26.14
C GLU A 169 5.03 20.45 24.97
N SER A 170 6.35 20.26 24.81
CA SER A 170 6.93 19.44 23.73
C SER A 170 6.41 18.01 23.75
N ASP A 171 6.30 17.44 24.94
CA ASP A 171 5.91 16.03 25.13
C ASP A 171 4.41 15.87 24.91
N PHE A 172 3.62 16.83 25.38
CA PHE A 172 2.17 16.86 25.19
C PHE A 172 1.81 16.94 23.70
N TYR A 173 2.40 17.87 22.95
CA TYR A 173 2.10 18.00 21.52
C TYR A 173 2.66 16.87 20.68
N SER A 174 3.88 16.42 20.98
CA SER A 174 4.45 15.27 20.29
C SER A 174 3.50 14.07 20.39
N HIS A 175 2.97 13.79 21.58
CA HIS A 175 2.05 12.67 21.77
C HIS A 175 0.74 12.83 20.99
N VAL A 176 0.08 14.00 21.08
CA VAL A 176 -1.20 14.25 20.39
C VAL A 176 -1.02 14.12 18.88
N MET A 177 0.05 14.70 18.33
CA MET A 177 0.31 14.68 16.89
C MET A 177 0.71 13.31 16.37
N HIS A 178 1.53 12.56 17.13
CA HIS A 178 1.96 11.24 16.73
C HIS A 178 0.83 10.23 16.74
N ASP A 179 -0.08 10.27 17.70
CA ASP A 179 -1.20 9.32 17.76
C ASP A 179 -2.07 9.38 16.50
N ASP A 180 -2.44 10.59 16.09
CA ASP A 180 -3.26 10.80 14.90
C ASP A 180 -2.50 10.41 13.62
N LEU A 181 -1.23 10.82 13.50
CA LEU A 181 -0.41 10.48 12.35
C LEU A 181 -0.16 8.97 12.24
N ASP A 182 0.16 8.31 13.35
CA ASP A 182 0.40 6.87 13.40
C ASP A 182 -0.83 6.09 12.97
N SER A 183 -2.02 6.50 13.42
CA SER A 183 -3.28 5.90 12.99
C SER A 183 -3.43 6.00 11.48
N ILE A 184 -3.27 7.20 10.91
CA ILE A 184 -3.42 7.42 9.46
C ILE A 184 -2.41 6.59 8.67
N VAL A 185 -1.14 6.59 9.08
CA VAL A 185 -0.07 5.87 8.41
C VAL A 185 -0.29 4.36 8.45
N ARG A 186 -0.78 3.81 9.58
CA ARG A 186 -1.11 2.38 9.71
C ARG A 186 -2.22 1.98 8.74
N ASP A 187 -3.28 2.77 8.65
CA ASP A 187 -4.43 2.48 7.79
C ASP A 187 -4.03 2.54 6.30
N ILE A 188 -3.27 3.56 5.90
CA ILE A 188 -2.75 3.68 4.52
C ILE A 188 -1.81 2.50 4.21
N ARG A 189 -0.92 2.13 5.13
CA ARG A 189 -0.01 0.99 4.94
C ARG A 189 -0.78 -0.32 4.76
N GLU A 190 -1.87 -0.51 5.49
CA GLU A 190 -2.73 -1.68 5.34
C GLU A 190 -3.43 -1.71 3.98
N ALA A 191 -3.98 -0.58 3.54
CA ALA A 191 -4.58 -0.44 2.22
C ALA A 191 -3.57 -0.73 1.09
N HIS A 192 -2.31 -0.33 1.27
CA HIS A 192 -1.22 -0.55 0.32
C HIS A 192 -0.73 -2.00 0.24
N ARG A 193 -1.07 -2.89 1.18
CA ARG A 193 -0.61 -4.29 1.14
C ARG A 193 -0.99 -5.03 -0.14
N LYS A 194 -2.08 -4.62 -0.80
CA LYS A 194 -2.57 -5.23 -2.04
C LYS A 194 -1.97 -4.60 -3.31
N ASP A 195 -1.11 -3.61 -3.13
CA ASP A 195 -0.65 -2.77 -4.22
C ASP A 195 0.60 -3.34 -4.89
N LYS A 196 0.66 -3.28 -6.23
CA LYS A 196 1.73 -3.93 -7.03
C LYS A 196 3.12 -3.31 -6.82
N THR A 197 3.18 -2.11 -6.25
CA THR A 197 4.42 -1.38 -5.95
C THR A 197 4.89 -1.61 -4.51
N THR A 198 4.09 -2.29 -3.69
CA THR A 198 4.47 -2.71 -2.34
C THR A 198 5.35 -3.93 -2.45
N ALA A 199 6.45 -3.97 -1.68
CA ALA A 199 7.35 -5.12 -1.65
C ALA A 199 6.56 -6.39 -1.32
N ASP A 200 6.89 -7.49 -2.02
CA ASP A 200 6.26 -8.79 -1.77
C ASP A 200 6.38 -9.15 -0.27
N PRO A 201 5.30 -9.64 0.35
CA PRO A 201 5.37 -10.14 1.71
C PRO A 201 6.50 -11.18 1.78
N GLN A 202 7.49 -10.93 2.64
CA GLN A 202 8.48 -11.96 2.92
C GLN A 202 7.75 -13.16 3.50
N PRO A 203 8.02 -14.40 3.02
CA PRO A 203 7.39 -15.59 3.55
C PRO A 203 7.66 -15.66 5.05
N THR A 204 6.61 -15.89 5.85
CA THR A 204 6.76 -16.03 7.29
C THR A 204 7.46 -17.35 7.62
N LEU A 205 8.01 -17.47 8.83
CA LEU A 205 8.64 -18.71 9.29
C LEU A 205 7.67 -19.89 9.19
N ASP A 206 6.38 -19.65 9.42
CA ASP A 206 5.34 -20.68 9.36
C ASP A 206 5.00 -21.05 7.91
N ASP A 207 4.99 -20.10 6.97
CA ASP A 207 4.84 -20.40 5.53
C ASP A 207 6.01 -21.23 4.99
N VAL A 208 7.23 -20.97 5.50
CA VAL A 208 8.43 -21.75 5.16
C VAL A 208 8.35 -23.14 5.78
N LYS A 209 7.91 -23.26 7.04
CA LYS A 209 7.70 -24.55 7.72
C LYS A 209 6.62 -25.38 7.06
N GLU A 210 5.50 -24.80 6.65
CA GLU A 210 4.41 -25.54 6.01
C GLU A 210 4.81 -26.05 4.62
N LYS A 211 5.51 -25.22 3.82
CA LYS A 211 6.11 -25.66 2.56
C LYS A 211 7.15 -26.76 2.77
N PHE A 212 7.90 -26.68 3.87
CA PHE A 212 8.89 -27.67 4.27
C PHE A 212 8.25 -29.00 4.70
N GLU A 213 7.19 -28.96 5.52
CA GLU A 213 6.41 -30.15 5.91
C GLU A 213 5.75 -30.83 4.70
N GLN A 214 5.23 -30.04 3.76
CA GLN A 214 4.69 -30.55 2.49
C GLN A 214 5.77 -31.22 1.62
N ALA A 215 7.00 -30.70 1.62
CA ALA A 215 8.11 -31.26 0.87
C ALA A 215 8.72 -32.52 1.53
N ILE A 216 8.70 -32.60 2.88
CA ILE A 216 8.97 -33.83 3.65
C ILE A 216 7.99 -34.95 3.26
N GLY A 217 6.70 -34.64 3.12
CA GLY A 217 5.69 -35.59 2.67
C GLY A 217 5.87 -36.07 1.23
N GLN A 218 6.62 -35.32 0.41
CA GLN A 218 6.82 -35.59 -1.03
C GLN A 218 8.19 -36.19 -1.37
N GLY A 219 9.10 -36.37 -0.41
CA GLY A 219 10.37 -37.08 -0.62
C GLY A 219 11.39 -36.31 -1.46
N SER A 220 11.57 -35.02 -1.16
CA SER A 220 12.60 -34.17 -1.78
C SER A 220 14.01 -34.56 -1.29
N ASP A 221 14.84 -35.12 -2.17
CA ASP A 221 16.23 -35.58 -1.89
C ASP A 221 17.11 -34.49 -1.23
N THR A 222 16.82 -33.21 -1.47
CA THR A 222 17.61 -32.08 -0.95
C THR A 222 17.37 -31.78 0.52
N GLU A 223 16.18 -32.07 1.05
CA GLU A 223 15.82 -31.72 2.43
C GLU A 223 16.34 -32.76 3.44
N MET A 224 16.34 -34.04 3.05
CA MET A 224 16.92 -35.11 3.86
C MET A 224 18.43 -34.90 4.10
N LEU A 225 19.13 -34.35 3.10
CA LEU A 225 20.54 -33.96 3.19
C LEU A 225 20.80 -32.81 4.17
N ILE A 226 19.87 -31.85 4.27
CA ILE A 226 20.00 -30.73 5.22
C ILE A 226 19.83 -31.25 6.65
N HIS A 227 18.84 -32.10 6.87
CA HIS A 227 18.65 -32.75 8.16
C HIS A 227 19.86 -33.60 8.57
N GLU A 228 20.38 -34.44 7.67
CA GLU A 228 21.55 -35.26 7.96
C GLU A 228 22.80 -34.40 8.23
N PHE A 229 22.94 -33.26 7.55
CA PHE A 229 24.01 -32.30 7.79
C PHE A 229 23.90 -31.64 9.17
N CYS A 230 22.71 -31.16 9.53
CA CYS A 230 22.45 -30.55 10.84
C CYS A 230 22.64 -31.56 11.97
N ASP A 231 22.16 -32.80 11.82
CA ASP A 231 22.31 -33.85 12.83
C ASP A 231 23.78 -34.25 13.01
N LYS A 232 24.54 -34.42 11.91
CA LYS A 232 25.97 -34.78 11.97
C LYS A 232 26.83 -33.71 12.64
N LEU A 233 26.47 -32.44 12.47
CA LEU A 233 27.19 -31.32 13.06
C LEU A 233 26.58 -30.83 14.39
N GLN A 234 25.56 -31.52 14.90
CA GLN A 234 24.82 -31.15 16.11
C GLN A 234 24.29 -29.72 16.08
N ILE A 235 23.87 -29.25 14.91
CA ILE A 235 23.26 -27.94 14.73
C ILE A 235 21.75 -28.09 15.02
N PRO A 236 21.22 -27.41 16.06
CA PRO A 236 19.79 -27.46 16.34
C PRO A 236 19.02 -26.77 15.20
N PHE A 237 18.35 -27.59 14.39
CA PHE A 237 17.63 -27.17 13.20
C PHE A 237 16.60 -26.05 13.48
N GLU A 238 15.93 -26.11 14.63
CA GLU A 238 14.93 -25.12 15.07
C GLU A 238 15.49 -23.71 15.30
N LYS A 239 16.83 -23.56 15.43
CA LYS A 239 17.49 -22.27 15.66
C LYS A 239 17.98 -21.61 14.38
N ILE A 240 17.79 -22.23 13.22
CA ILE A 240 18.20 -21.65 11.94
C ILE A 240 17.18 -20.58 11.55
N SER A 241 17.65 -19.35 11.30
CA SER A 241 16.79 -18.28 10.81
C SER A 241 16.33 -18.56 9.37
N SER A 242 15.20 -17.96 8.95
CA SER A 242 14.71 -18.13 7.57
C SER A 242 15.69 -17.63 6.52
N GLU A 243 16.46 -16.59 6.84
CA GLU A 243 17.50 -16.03 5.97
C GLU A 243 18.65 -17.02 5.78
N ASP A 244 19.18 -17.58 6.88
CA ASP A 244 20.28 -18.56 6.85
C ASP A 244 19.86 -19.84 6.13
N PHE A 245 18.62 -20.28 6.34
CA PHE A 245 18.06 -21.43 5.65
C PHE A 245 17.96 -21.20 4.12
N SER A 246 17.50 -20.01 3.70
CA SER A 246 17.46 -19.64 2.28
C SER A 246 18.84 -19.55 1.64
N ALA A 247 19.85 -19.12 2.42
CA ALA A 247 21.24 -19.07 1.98
C ALA A 247 21.80 -20.49 1.82
N PHE A 248 21.45 -21.40 2.73
CA PHE A 248 21.83 -22.81 2.66
C PHE A 248 21.27 -23.50 1.41
N LEU A 249 19.98 -23.29 1.10
CA LEU A 249 19.36 -23.80 -0.12
C LEU A 249 20.03 -23.25 -1.38
N ARG A 250 20.37 -21.95 -1.41
CA ARG A 250 21.13 -21.36 -2.52
C ARG A 250 22.49 -22.03 -2.68
N ILE A 251 23.21 -22.29 -1.60
CA ILE A 251 24.51 -22.98 -1.63
C ILE A 251 24.36 -24.42 -2.16
N LEU A 252 23.37 -25.17 -1.68
CA LEU A 252 23.09 -26.53 -2.16
C LEU A 252 22.73 -26.57 -3.65
N SER A 253 22.00 -25.56 -4.14
CA SER A 253 21.64 -25.41 -5.55
C SER A 253 22.85 -25.15 -6.47
N LEU A 254 24.03 -24.83 -5.92
CA LEU A 254 25.26 -24.69 -6.69
C LEU A 254 25.99 -26.04 -6.87
N SER A 255 25.67 -27.04 -6.06
CA SER A 255 26.30 -28.37 -6.12
C SER A 255 25.94 -29.09 -7.42
N LYS A 256 26.96 -29.56 -8.15
CA LYS A 256 26.77 -30.40 -9.35
C LYS A 256 26.26 -31.81 -9.02
N GLN A 257 26.50 -32.29 -7.79
CA GLN A 257 26.07 -33.62 -7.34
C GLN A 257 24.56 -33.69 -7.08
N LEU A 258 23.95 -32.57 -6.67
CA LEU A 258 22.50 -32.46 -6.43
C LEU A 258 21.71 -32.14 -7.71
N LYS A 259 22.37 -31.66 -8.78
CA LYS A 259 21.76 -31.41 -10.09
C LYS A 259 21.62 -32.66 -10.96
N SER A 260 22.29 -33.76 -10.60
CA SER A 260 22.23 -35.02 -11.32
C SER A 260 21.31 -36.01 -10.60
N PRO A 261 20.07 -36.24 -11.07
CA PRO A 261 19.35 -37.44 -10.66
C PRO A 261 20.17 -38.63 -11.14
N ASN A 262 20.68 -39.42 -10.19
CA ASN A 262 21.42 -40.64 -10.49
C ASN A 262 20.53 -41.53 -11.35
N ASN A 263 20.83 -41.63 -12.64
CA ASN A 263 20.04 -42.35 -13.64
C ASN A 263 20.26 -43.86 -13.46
N MET A 264 19.74 -44.42 -12.37
CA MET A 264 19.76 -45.86 -12.05
C MET A 264 18.53 -46.55 -12.63
N ARG A 265 18.25 -46.34 -13.92
CA ARG A 265 17.24 -47.11 -14.68
C ARG A 265 17.88 -47.66 -15.93
N GLY A 266 18.53 -48.82 -15.80
CA GLY A 266 19.08 -49.56 -16.94
C GLY A 266 20.29 -50.45 -16.69
N LYS A 267 20.47 -51.08 -15.51
CA LYS A 267 21.30 -52.28 -15.44
C LYS A 267 20.48 -53.46 -15.98
N ALA A 268 20.59 -53.71 -17.27
CA ALA A 268 20.13 -54.96 -17.86
C ALA A 268 20.90 -56.13 -17.23
N SER A 269 20.17 -57.08 -16.64
CA SER A 269 20.66 -58.39 -16.23
C SER A 269 21.10 -59.20 -17.47
N PRO A 270 22.12 -60.08 -17.38
CA PRO A 270 22.84 -60.60 -18.53
C PRO A 270 22.14 -61.84 -19.13
N ILE A 271 21.68 -61.75 -20.38
CA ILE A 271 21.34 -62.92 -21.20
C ILE A 271 21.85 -62.67 -22.64
N PRO A 272 22.76 -63.49 -23.19
CA PRO A 272 23.24 -63.33 -24.55
C PRO A 272 22.36 -64.10 -25.54
N PRO A 273 22.03 -63.54 -26.71
CA PRO A 273 21.62 -64.33 -27.85
C PRO A 273 22.64 -64.19 -28.99
N ASN A 274 23.43 -65.23 -29.11
CA ASN A 274 24.05 -65.68 -30.34
C ASN A 274 22.93 -66.01 -31.35
N ARG A 275 22.82 -65.28 -32.48
CA ARG A 275 22.46 -65.90 -33.77
C ARG A 275 22.68 -64.99 -34.97
N LYS A 276 23.28 -65.62 -35.98
CA LYS A 276 23.84 -65.10 -37.22
C LYS A 276 22.79 -64.65 -38.24
N ALA A 277 23.21 -63.65 -39.02
CA ALA A 277 23.05 -63.50 -40.46
C ALA A 277 21.64 -63.53 -41.09
N ARG A 278 21.29 -62.42 -41.77
CA ARG A 278 20.97 -62.52 -43.21
C ARG A 278 21.19 -61.20 -43.95
N ARG A 279 22.02 -61.30 -44.99
CA ARG A 279 22.40 -60.30 -45.99
C ARG A 279 21.19 -59.72 -46.72
N LYS A 280 21.24 -58.40 -46.99
CA LYS A 280 20.59 -57.79 -48.16
C LYS A 280 21.28 -58.26 -49.44
N ARG A 281 20.50 -58.65 -50.46
CA ARG A 281 20.84 -58.47 -51.88
C ARG A 281 19.54 -58.28 -52.66
N LYS A 282 19.68 -57.56 -53.79
CA LYS A 282 18.70 -57.24 -54.83
C LYS A 282 17.73 -58.38 -55.13
#